data_AF-A0A1Q6RR17-F1
#
_entry.id   AF-A0A1Q6RR17-F1
#
_cell.length_a   1.000
_cell.length_b   1.000
_cell.length_c   1.000
_cell.angle_alpha   90.00
_cell.angle_beta   90.00
_cell.angle_gamma   90.00
#
_symmetry.space_group_name_H-M   'P 1'
#
loop_
_entity.id
_entity.type
_entity.pdbx_description
1 polymer ?
#
loop_
_entity_poly.entity_id
_entity_poly.type
_entity_poly.pdbx_seq_one_letter_code
_entity_poly.pdbx_strand_id
1 'polypeptide(L)'
;MGKIILYHGTPDKIVVPKFGGGDDKHDYGRGFYLTENIELAKEWAVCRPNDTNGWVHKYELKTTGLKILDFQQHSVLAWLAELMKHRDAADSKRYRMLAKKFIEKYGMDTRDYDVICGWRANASYFYIAKEFVRDNIDVDILEDLLSLGGLGIQYCIKSEAAYANLKEITDELLAVDYTEFNDRYNQRDITARKRMRELVDSDANTVTKVFSTLFER
;
A
#
# COMPACT_ATOMS: atom_id res chain seq x y z
N MET A 1 1.08 16.85 -16.51
CA MET A 1 0.84 17.33 -15.14
C MET A 1 2.15 17.85 -14.58
N GLY A 2 2.13 18.97 -13.84
CA GLY A 2 3.37 19.62 -13.36
C GLY A 2 3.62 19.49 -11.87
N LYS A 3 2.56 19.36 -11.07
CA LYS A 3 2.60 19.35 -9.60
C LYS A 3 1.47 18.48 -9.04
N ILE A 4 1.70 17.86 -7.88
CA ILE A 4 0.72 17.08 -7.11
C ILE A 4 0.81 17.49 -5.64
N ILE A 5 -0.32 17.55 -4.94
CA ILE A 5 -0.37 17.77 -3.48
C ILE A 5 -0.50 16.41 -2.79
N LEU A 6 0.40 16.15 -1.86
CA LEU A 6 0.49 14.90 -1.13
C LEU A 6 0.55 15.15 0.37
N TYR A 7 0.05 14.20 1.16
CA TYR A 7 -0.06 14.27 2.60
C TYR A 7 0.65 13.08 3.24
N HIS A 8 1.39 13.35 4.31
CA HIS A 8 2.03 12.33 5.14
C HIS A 8 1.45 12.39 6.55
N GLY A 9 0.73 11.34 6.94
CA GLY A 9 0.21 11.16 8.29
C GLY A 9 1.18 10.40 9.18
N THR A 10 1.53 10.96 10.33
CA THR A 10 2.49 10.38 11.28
C THR A 10 2.20 10.80 12.73
N PRO A 11 2.61 10.01 13.73
CA PRO A 11 2.70 10.45 15.13
C PRO A 11 3.92 11.35 15.41
N ASP A 12 4.67 11.79 14.41
CA ASP A 12 5.81 12.68 14.59
C ASP A 12 5.44 14.12 14.18
N LYS A 13 5.66 15.09 15.07
CA LYS A 13 5.44 16.52 14.76
C LYS A 13 6.47 17.08 13.77
N ILE A 14 7.65 16.47 13.72
CA ILE A 14 8.77 16.90 12.88
C ILE A 14 9.17 15.71 12.02
N VAL A 15 9.13 15.89 10.70
CA VAL A 15 9.51 14.88 9.72
C VAL A 15 10.61 15.45 8.85
N VAL A 16 11.67 14.66 8.63
CA VAL A 16 12.75 15.00 7.69
C VAL A 16 12.85 13.87 6.68
N PRO A 17 12.17 13.98 5.52
CA PRO A 17 12.26 12.96 4.48
C PRO A 17 13.70 12.82 3.99
N LYS A 18 14.23 11.59 4.03
CA LYS A 18 15.61 11.30 3.63
C LYS A 18 15.63 10.20 2.58
N PHE A 19 16.32 10.45 1.48
CA PHE A 19 16.61 9.43 0.47
C PHE A 19 17.37 8.24 1.10
N GLY A 20 16.98 7.03 0.72
CA GLY A 20 17.50 5.78 1.31
C GLY A 20 16.98 5.46 2.72
N GLY A 21 16.11 6.31 3.30
CA GLY A 21 15.39 6.04 4.54
C GLY A 21 14.17 5.14 4.37
N GLY A 22 13.51 4.81 5.48
CA GLY A 22 12.37 3.90 5.52
C GLY A 22 12.77 2.43 5.70
N ASP A 23 11.77 1.55 5.66
CA ASP A 23 11.91 0.10 5.83
C ASP A 23 11.79 -0.63 4.48
N ASP A 24 12.59 -1.67 4.26
CA ASP A 24 12.50 -2.55 3.08
C ASP A 24 11.18 -3.33 3.04
N LYS A 25 10.51 -3.50 4.18
CA LYS A 25 9.25 -4.26 4.32
C LYS A 25 8.00 -3.41 4.16
N HIS A 26 8.11 -2.17 3.68
CA HIS A 26 6.96 -1.40 3.25
C HIS A 26 6.47 -1.84 1.87
N ASP A 27 5.26 -1.42 1.49
CA ASP A 27 4.54 -1.94 0.32
C ASP A 27 5.32 -1.83 -1.00
N TYR A 28 6.11 -0.77 -1.15
CA TYR A 28 6.96 -0.47 -2.31
C TYR A 28 8.45 -0.41 -1.94
N GLY A 29 8.83 -1.04 -0.83
CA GLY A 29 10.19 -1.04 -0.27
C GLY A 29 10.58 0.30 0.38
N ARG A 30 11.89 0.58 0.50
CA ARG A 30 12.36 1.87 1.07
C ARG A 30 11.88 3.08 0.27
N GLY A 31 11.53 4.13 0.97
CA GLY A 31 11.09 5.40 0.42
C GLY A 31 10.28 6.21 1.42
N PHE A 32 9.86 7.40 1.00
CA PHE A 32 8.96 8.24 1.77
C PHE A 32 7.53 8.14 1.23
N TYR A 33 6.57 7.92 2.12
CA TYR A 33 5.22 7.49 1.76
C TYR A 33 4.19 8.57 2.04
N LEU A 34 3.40 8.92 1.02
CA LEU A 34 2.37 9.96 1.08
C LEU A 34 1.07 9.52 0.39
N THR A 35 0.02 10.32 0.47
CA THR A 35 -1.24 10.10 -0.27
C THR A 35 -1.86 11.42 -0.70
N GLU A 36 -2.63 11.44 -1.78
CA GLU A 36 -3.44 12.61 -2.16
C GLU A 36 -4.66 12.79 -1.24
N ASN A 37 -5.05 11.75 -0.49
CA ASN A 37 -6.24 11.77 0.37
C ASN A 37 -5.89 12.22 1.80
N ILE A 38 -6.21 13.46 2.12
CA ILE A 38 -5.97 14.04 3.45
C ILE A 38 -6.70 13.29 4.57
N GLU A 39 -7.93 12.81 4.35
CA GLU A 39 -8.70 12.11 5.39
C GLU A 39 -8.05 10.76 5.73
N LEU A 40 -7.53 10.06 4.72
CA LEU A 40 -6.73 8.86 4.96
C LEU A 40 -5.41 9.20 5.66
N ALA A 41 -4.72 10.28 5.28
CA ALA A 41 -3.52 10.71 5.99
C ALA A 41 -3.80 10.98 7.48
N LYS A 42 -4.95 11.60 7.81
CA LYS A 42 -5.38 11.80 9.20
C LYS A 42 -5.61 10.46 9.91
N GLU A 43 -6.34 9.52 9.31
CA GLU A 43 -6.50 8.17 9.87
C GLU A 43 -5.14 7.48 10.12
N TRP A 44 -4.18 7.64 9.21
CA TRP A 44 -2.86 6.98 9.32
C TRP A 44 -1.98 7.60 10.39
N ALA A 45 -2.13 8.91 10.64
CA ALA A 45 -1.41 9.61 11.70
C ALA A 45 -1.73 9.10 13.11
N VAL A 46 -2.92 8.53 13.30
CA VAL A 46 -3.43 8.09 14.62
C VAL A 46 -3.82 6.60 14.65
N CYS A 47 -3.42 5.80 13.67
CA CYS A 47 -3.77 4.39 13.60
C CYS A 47 -3.06 3.50 14.65
N ARG A 48 -2.04 4.02 15.33
CA ARG A 48 -1.26 3.29 16.33
C ARG A 48 -1.91 3.43 17.72
N PRO A 49 -2.19 2.33 18.44
CA PRO A 49 -2.91 2.38 19.73
C PRO A 49 -2.22 3.18 20.83
N ASN A 50 -0.89 3.30 20.78
CA ASN A 50 -0.09 3.93 21.83
C ASN A 50 0.30 5.38 21.52
N ASP A 51 -0.01 5.88 20.31
CA ASP A 51 0.32 7.24 19.92
C ASP A 51 -0.89 8.13 20.19
N THR A 52 -0.80 9.05 21.14
CA THR A 52 -1.94 9.92 21.50
C THR A 52 -2.03 11.17 20.64
N ASN A 53 -1.04 11.42 19.78
CA ASN A 53 -0.95 12.59 18.93
C ASN A 53 -0.73 12.15 17.49
N GLY A 54 -1.37 12.85 16.55
CA GLY A 54 -1.15 12.67 15.12
C GLY A 54 -0.99 14.00 14.40
N TRP A 55 -0.17 14.00 13.37
CA TRP A 55 0.09 15.13 12.51
C TRP A 55 -0.05 14.73 11.05
N VAL A 56 -0.56 15.66 10.23
CA VAL A 56 -0.55 15.55 8.78
C VAL A 56 0.32 16.66 8.22
N HIS A 57 1.41 16.24 7.57
CA HIS A 57 2.32 17.11 6.83
C HIS A 57 1.85 17.20 5.37
N LYS A 58 1.86 18.40 4.80
CA LYS A 58 1.49 18.66 3.41
C LYS A 58 2.74 18.87 2.56
N TYR A 59 2.78 18.25 1.39
CA TYR A 59 3.87 18.34 0.44
C TYR A 59 3.36 18.70 -0.96
N GLU A 60 4.13 19.50 -1.67
CA GLU A 60 4.02 19.68 -3.11
C GLU A 60 5.12 18.86 -3.81
N LEU A 61 4.73 17.94 -4.69
CA LEU A 61 5.64 17.21 -5.55
C LEU A 61 5.60 17.78 -6.97
N LYS A 62 6.71 18.32 -7.46
CA LYS A 62 6.85 18.68 -8.87
C LYS A 62 7.15 17.44 -9.70
N THR A 63 6.26 17.08 -10.61
CA THR A 63 6.35 15.82 -11.37
C THR A 63 6.99 15.94 -12.74
N THR A 64 7.23 17.16 -13.23
CA THR A 64 7.88 17.38 -14.52
C THR A 64 9.29 16.76 -14.54
N GLY A 65 9.50 15.80 -15.44
CA GLY A 65 10.78 15.11 -15.60
C GLY A 65 10.98 13.90 -14.70
N LEU A 66 10.03 13.58 -13.81
CA LEU A 66 10.06 12.37 -13.00
C LEU A 66 9.39 11.21 -13.74
N LYS A 67 9.99 10.02 -13.64
CA LYS A 67 9.39 8.74 -14.04
C LYS A 67 8.48 8.25 -12.91
N ILE A 68 7.19 8.17 -13.18
CA ILE A 68 6.19 7.72 -12.21
C ILE A 68 5.60 6.40 -12.69
N LEU A 69 5.67 5.37 -11.86
CA LEU A 69 4.94 4.11 -12.05
C LEU A 69 3.64 4.18 -11.27
N ASP A 70 2.52 3.94 -11.94
CA ASP A 70 1.20 3.90 -11.32
C ASP A 70 0.59 2.51 -11.46
N PHE A 71 0.60 1.73 -10.37
CA PHE A 71 0.05 0.37 -10.36
C PHE A 71 -1.45 0.32 -10.62
N GLN A 72 -2.19 1.42 -10.50
CA GLN A 72 -3.61 1.48 -10.87
C GLN A 72 -3.83 1.28 -12.37
N GLN A 73 -2.80 1.50 -13.19
CA GLN A 73 -2.82 1.30 -14.64
C GLN A 73 -2.39 -0.12 -15.03
N HIS A 74 -2.17 -0.99 -14.04
CA HIS A 74 -1.68 -2.35 -14.21
C HIS A 74 -2.60 -3.33 -13.50
N SER A 75 -2.41 -4.63 -13.78
CA SER A 75 -3.23 -5.67 -13.13
C SER A 75 -2.97 -5.74 -11.62
N VAL A 76 -3.98 -6.14 -10.87
CA VAL A 76 -3.84 -6.45 -9.43
C VAL A 76 -2.73 -7.46 -9.14
N LEU A 77 -2.46 -8.38 -10.06
CA LEU A 77 -1.37 -9.36 -9.97
C LEU A 77 0.01 -8.71 -10.08
N ALA A 78 0.16 -7.68 -10.92
CA ALA A 78 1.41 -6.93 -11.05
C ALA A 78 1.71 -6.15 -9.76
N TRP A 79 0.68 -5.54 -9.18
CA TRP A 79 0.79 -4.88 -7.89
C TRP A 79 1.10 -5.86 -6.74
N LEU A 80 0.38 -6.98 -6.65
CA LEU A 80 0.65 -8.01 -5.65
C LEU A 80 2.07 -8.58 -5.80
N ALA A 81 2.56 -8.72 -7.03
CA ALA A 81 3.93 -9.14 -7.29
C ALA A 81 4.95 -8.11 -6.79
N GLU A 82 4.68 -6.81 -6.93
CA GLU A 82 5.52 -5.76 -6.35
C GLU A 82 5.58 -5.87 -4.83
N LEU A 83 4.43 -6.00 -4.18
CA LEU A 83 4.37 -6.15 -2.73
C LEU A 83 5.14 -7.38 -2.24
N MET A 84 5.01 -8.51 -2.93
CA MET A 84 5.69 -9.77 -2.60
C MET A 84 7.22 -9.70 -2.76
N LYS A 85 7.78 -8.70 -3.45
CA LYS A 85 9.24 -8.47 -3.47
C LYS A 85 9.75 -7.94 -2.14
N HIS A 86 8.91 -7.19 -1.44
CA HIS A 86 9.26 -6.44 -0.23
C HIS A 86 8.79 -7.15 1.04
N ARG A 87 7.71 -7.94 0.93
CA ARG A 87 7.06 -8.57 2.10
C ARG A 87 6.62 -10.00 1.83
N ASP A 88 7.14 -10.91 2.64
CA ASP A 88 6.73 -12.31 2.63
C ASP A 88 5.30 -12.47 3.16
N ALA A 89 4.41 -13.07 2.37
CA ALA A 89 3.05 -13.44 2.78
C ALA A 89 3.01 -14.75 3.58
N ALA A 90 4.05 -15.59 3.43
CA ALA A 90 4.24 -16.83 4.18
C ALA A 90 5.74 -17.19 4.22
N ASP A 91 6.11 -18.18 5.02
CA ASP A 91 7.50 -18.63 5.24
C ASP A 91 7.74 -20.08 4.78
N SER A 92 6.72 -20.74 4.23
CA SER A 92 6.81 -22.13 3.79
C SER A 92 7.75 -22.31 2.58
N LYS A 93 8.34 -23.50 2.43
CA LYS A 93 9.13 -23.86 1.23
C LYS A 93 8.30 -23.72 -0.05
N ARG A 94 7.03 -24.15 -0.01
CA ARG A 94 6.08 -24.01 -1.14
C ARG A 94 5.92 -22.55 -1.54
N TYR A 95 5.67 -21.67 -0.56
CA TYR A 95 5.53 -20.24 -0.81
C TYR A 95 6.78 -19.66 -1.47
N ARG A 96 7.97 -19.85 -0.89
CA ARG A 96 9.22 -19.29 -1.45
C ARG A 96 9.44 -19.67 -2.92
N MET A 97 9.14 -20.92 -3.28
CA MET A 97 9.28 -21.40 -4.65
C MET A 97 8.25 -20.76 -5.60
N LEU A 98 6.99 -20.71 -5.21
CA LEU A 98 5.91 -20.18 -6.05
C LEU A 98 5.91 -18.65 -6.12
N ALA A 99 6.25 -17.97 -5.02
CA ALA A 99 6.40 -16.51 -4.97
C ALA A 99 7.46 -16.03 -5.97
N LYS A 100 8.59 -16.73 -6.08
CA LYS A 100 9.61 -16.41 -7.08
C LYS A 100 9.06 -16.49 -8.51
N LYS A 101 8.31 -17.57 -8.83
CA LYS A 101 7.67 -17.73 -10.15
C LYS A 101 6.59 -16.66 -10.39
N PHE A 102 5.85 -16.29 -9.36
CA PHE A 102 4.83 -15.25 -9.42
C PHE A 102 5.45 -13.90 -9.76
N ILE A 103 6.50 -13.51 -9.03
CA ILE A 103 7.23 -12.26 -9.24
C ILE A 103 7.90 -12.26 -10.62
N GLU A 104 8.43 -13.39 -11.08
CA GLU A 104 8.99 -13.51 -12.43
C GLU A 104 7.93 -13.36 -13.54
N LYS A 105 6.72 -13.87 -13.32
CA LYS A 105 5.62 -13.82 -14.31
C LYS A 105 4.88 -12.49 -14.36
N TYR A 106 4.62 -11.89 -13.20
CA TYR A 106 3.75 -10.71 -13.07
C TYR A 106 4.48 -9.46 -12.59
N GLY A 107 5.69 -9.59 -12.04
CA GLY A 107 6.46 -8.46 -11.53
C GLY A 107 6.98 -7.55 -12.64
N MET A 108 7.10 -6.27 -12.31
CA MET A 108 7.65 -5.24 -13.18
C MET A 108 9.04 -4.80 -12.71
N ASP A 109 9.89 -4.27 -13.58
CA ASP A 109 11.13 -3.65 -13.13
C ASP A 109 10.85 -2.24 -12.60
N THR A 110 11.04 -2.02 -11.29
CA THR A 110 10.71 -0.76 -10.62
C THR A 110 11.93 0.10 -10.30
N ARG A 111 13.14 -0.33 -10.68
CA ARG A 111 14.42 0.28 -10.27
C ARG A 111 14.62 1.71 -10.77
N ASP A 112 14.15 1.99 -11.98
CA ASP A 112 14.40 3.27 -12.66
C ASP A 112 13.26 4.30 -12.47
N TYR A 113 12.31 4.02 -11.58
CA TYR A 113 11.21 4.95 -11.28
C TYR A 113 11.56 5.86 -10.12
N ASP A 114 11.24 7.14 -10.29
CA ASP A 114 11.45 8.19 -9.30
C ASP A 114 10.35 8.16 -8.22
N VAL A 115 9.14 7.79 -8.63
CA VAL A 115 7.97 7.65 -7.78
C VAL A 115 7.21 6.39 -8.17
N ILE A 116 6.80 5.62 -7.17
CA ILE A 116 5.91 4.47 -7.36
C ILE A 116 4.62 4.79 -6.62
N CYS A 117 3.47 4.73 -7.29
CA CYS A 117 2.17 4.85 -6.64
C CYS A 117 1.26 3.65 -6.95
N GLY A 118 0.32 3.43 -6.04
CA GLY A 118 -0.65 2.34 -6.13
C GLY A 118 -1.39 2.14 -4.83
N TRP A 119 -2.17 1.07 -4.74
CA TRP A 119 -2.95 0.74 -3.55
C TRP A 119 -2.07 0.54 -2.31
N ARG A 120 -2.59 0.90 -1.13
CA ARG A 120 -1.94 0.63 0.15
C ARG A 120 -2.37 -0.74 0.70
N ALA A 121 -1.44 -1.47 1.30
CA ALA A 121 -1.72 -2.66 2.09
C ALA A 121 -1.70 -2.35 3.60
N ASN A 122 -2.71 -2.84 4.34
CA ASN A 122 -2.75 -2.82 5.81
C ASN A 122 -2.69 -4.26 6.38
N ALA A 123 -2.94 -4.44 7.68
CA ALA A 123 -2.94 -5.77 8.28
C ALA A 123 -3.95 -6.76 7.65
N SER A 124 -5.16 -6.31 7.28
CA SER A 124 -6.15 -7.17 6.60
C SER A 124 -5.72 -7.55 5.20
N TYR A 125 -4.99 -6.68 4.49
CA TYR A 125 -4.39 -7.01 3.20
C TYR A 125 -3.48 -8.24 3.29
N PHE A 126 -2.62 -8.30 4.31
CA PHE A 126 -1.69 -9.42 4.45
C PHE A 126 -2.37 -10.74 4.76
N TYR A 127 -3.53 -10.70 5.40
CA TYR A 127 -4.38 -11.87 5.50
C TYR A 127 -4.83 -12.32 4.10
N ILE A 128 -5.35 -11.42 3.26
CA ILE A 128 -5.81 -11.76 1.90
C ILE A 128 -4.66 -12.33 1.06
N ALA A 129 -3.50 -11.67 1.04
CA ALA A 129 -2.34 -12.17 0.31
C ALA A 129 -1.90 -13.56 0.80
N LYS A 130 -1.96 -13.80 2.11
CA LYS A 130 -1.64 -15.10 2.72
C LYS A 130 -2.63 -16.19 2.33
N GLU A 131 -3.92 -15.90 2.34
CA GLU A 131 -4.97 -16.84 1.96
C GLU A 131 -4.93 -17.14 0.45
N PHE A 132 -4.65 -16.13 -0.38
CA PHE A 132 -4.43 -16.31 -1.81
C PHE A 132 -3.26 -17.25 -2.11
N VAL A 133 -2.08 -17.03 -1.52
CA VAL A 133 -0.90 -17.89 -1.77
C VAL A 133 -1.04 -19.29 -1.18
N ARG A 134 -2.05 -19.52 -0.34
CA ARG A 134 -2.44 -20.82 0.22
C ARG A 134 -3.50 -21.55 -0.60
N ASP A 135 -3.91 -20.98 -1.73
CA ASP A 135 -4.96 -21.48 -2.60
C ASP A 135 -6.36 -21.42 -1.99
N ASN A 136 -6.62 -20.51 -1.05
CA ASN A 136 -7.94 -20.37 -0.41
C ASN A 136 -8.81 -19.29 -1.08
N ILE A 137 -8.26 -18.53 -2.02
CA ILE A 137 -8.91 -17.40 -2.68
C ILE A 137 -8.71 -17.52 -4.19
N ASP A 138 -9.80 -17.39 -4.94
CA ASP A 138 -9.76 -17.27 -6.39
C ASP A 138 -9.20 -15.92 -6.85
N VAL A 139 -8.45 -15.94 -7.94
CA VAL A 139 -7.95 -14.73 -8.59
C VAL A 139 -9.08 -13.78 -9.01
N ASP A 140 -10.24 -14.33 -9.38
CA ASP A 140 -11.39 -13.57 -9.89
C ASP A 140 -11.99 -12.62 -8.84
N ILE A 141 -11.83 -12.92 -7.54
CA ILE A 141 -12.32 -12.08 -6.43
C ILE A 141 -11.20 -11.30 -5.73
N LEU A 142 -9.95 -11.47 -6.17
CA LEU A 142 -8.78 -10.90 -5.51
C LEU A 142 -8.80 -9.38 -5.54
N GLU A 143 -9.15 -8.79 -6.68
CA GLU A 143 -9.24 -7.32 -6.82
C GLU A 143 -10.29 -6.73 -5.86
N ASP A 144 -11.48 -7.35 -5.81
CA ASP A 144 -12.54 -6.95 -4.89
C ASP A 144 -12.06 -7.03 -3.45
N LEU A 145 -11.44 -8.14 -3.05
CA LEU A 145 -10.91 -8.32 -1.69
C LEU A 145 -9.86 -7.27 -1.34
N LEU A 146 -8.93 -6.97 -2.24
CA LEU A 146 -7.86 -6.00 -1.99
C LEU A 146 -8.36 -4.55 -2.03
N SER A 147 -9.51 -4.29 -2.66
CA SER A 147 -10.19 -2.99 -2.62
C SER A 147 -10.94 -2.73 -1.30
N LEU A 148 -11.20 -3.78 -0.51
CA LEU A 148 -11.95 -3.65 0.74
C LEU A 148 -11.24 -2.75 1.76
N GLY A 149 -12.03 -1.89 2.38
CA GLY A 149 -11.54 -0.88 3.32
C GLY A 149 -11.16 0.45 2.67
N GLY A 150 -11.02 0.50 1.34
CA GLY A 150 -10.73 1.75 0.65
C GLY A 150 -9.47 2.43 1.21
N LEU A 151 -8.38 1.67 1.31
CA LEU A 151 -7.11 2.10 1.91
C LEU A 151 -6.39 3.18 1.08
N GLY A 152 -6.93 3.52 -0.09
CA GLY A 152 -6.49 4.59 -0.95
C GLY A 152 -5.19 4.30 -1.67
N ILE A 153 -4.70 5.34 -2.33
CA ILE A 153 -3.46 5.31 -3.11
C ILE A 153 -2.35 5.92 -2.29
N GLN A 154 -1.20 5.25 -2.29
CA GLN A 154 0.01 5.71 -1.65
C GLN A 154 1.06 6.02 -2.71
N TYR A 155 1.84 7.07 -2.48
CA TYR A 155 2.96 7.51 -3.28
C TYR A 155 4.24 7.24 -2.50
N CYS A 156 5.12 6.42 -3.06
CA CYS A 156 6.45 6.14 -2.55
C CYS A 156 7.48 6.95 -3.34
N ILE A 157 8.17 7.85 -2.68
CA ILE A 157 9.27 8.66 -3.23
C ILE A 157 10.54 7.82 -3.18
N LYS A 158 11.14 7.55 -4.35
CA LYS A 158 12.19 6.52 -4.51
C LYS A 158 13.56 7.07 -4.82
N SER A 159 13.68 8.14 -5.61
CA SER A 159 14.96 8.64 -6.12
C SER A 159 15.34 10.00 -5.55
N GLU A 160 16.64 10.32 -5.54
CA GLU A 160 17.13 11.65 -5.17
C GLU A 160 16.45 12.78 -5.95
N ALA A 161 16.18 12.55 -7.25
CA ALA A 161 15.47 13.51 -8.09
C ALA A 161 14.04 13.77 -7.58
N ALA A 162 13.32 12.73 -7.16
CA ALA A 162 11.99 12.89 -6.58
C ALA A 162 12.04 13.62 -5.22
N TYR A 163 12.99 13.28 -4.35
CA TYR A 163 13.18 13.98 -3.07
C TYR A 163 13.51 15.47 -3.27
N ALA A 164 14.36 15.81 -4.24
CA ALA A 164 14.68 17.20 -4.56
C ALA A 164 13.49 18.00 -5.11
N ASN A 165 12.50 17.32 -5.70
CA ASN A 165 11.27 17.91 -6.21
C ASN A 165 10.09 17.85 -5.22
N LEU A 166 10.29 17.29 -4.03
CA LEU A 166 9.31 17.22 -2.96
C LEU A 166 9.55 18.34 -1.96
N LYS A 167 8.56 19.22 -1.77
CA LYS A 167 8.66 20.36 -0.84
C LYS A 167 7.55 20.33 0.18
N GLU A 168 7.91 20.38 1.46
CA GLU A 168 6.93 20.55 2.52
C GLU A 168 6.36 21.97 2.51
N ILE A 169 5.06 22.07 2.75
CA ILE A 169 4.37 23.34 3.00
C ILE A 169 4.21 23.44 4.51
N THR A 170 5.25 23.94 5.18
CA THR A 170 5.40 23.89 6.65
C THR A 170 4.30 24.63 7.41
N ASP A 171 3.74 25.67 6.82
CA ASP A 171 2.70 26.51 7.44
C ASP A 171 1.32 25.84 7.45
N GLU A 172 1.18 24.69 6.79
CA GLU A 172 -0.05 23.90 6.70
C GLU A 172 0.01 22.59 7.50
N LEU A 173 0.85 22.51 8.54
CA LEU A 173 0.89 21.37 9.45
C LEU A 173 -0.44 21.24 10.21
N LEU A 174 -1.08 20.07 10.13
CA LEU A 174 -2.36 19.83 10.80
C LEU A 174 -2.18 18.88 11.97
N ALA A 175 -2.66 19.27 13.15
CA ALA A 175 -2.89 18.35 14.25
C ALA A 175 -4.17 17.53 13.98
N VAL A 176 -4.14 16.25 14.34
CA VAL A 176 -5.25 15.31 14.14
C VAL A 176 -5.93 15.03 15.48
N ASP A 177 -7.26 15.10 15.51
CA ASP A 177 -8.03 14.60 16.64
C ASP A 177 -7.93 13.08 16.68
N TYR A 178 -7.24 12.58 17.70
CA TYR A 178 -7.03 11.14 17.88
C TYR A 178 -8.35 10.39 17.96
N THR A 179 -9.30 10.86 18.79
CA THR A 179 -10.54 10.14 19.05
C THR A 179 -11.35 10.00 17.77
N GLU A 180 -11.54 11.11 17.04
CA GLU A 180 -12.32 11.11 15.82
C GLU A 180 -11.72 10.20 14.73
N PHE A 181 -10.42 10.34 14.46
CA PHE A 181 -9.79 9.65 13.33
C PHE A 181 -9.36 8.23 13.66
N ASN A 182 -9.04 7.91 14.91
CA ASN A 182 -8.81 6.53 15.34
C ASN A 182 -10.11 5.73 15.30
N ASP A 183 -11.24 6.30 15.73
CA ASP A 183 -12.54 5.65 15.62
C ASP A 183 -12.92 5.38 14.16
N ARG A 184 -12.72 6.34 13.26
CA ARG A 184 -12.93 6.15 11.81
C ARG A 184 -12.04 5.04 11.24
N TYR A 185 -10.76 5.05 11.58
CA TYR A 185 -9.81 4.01 11.17
C TYR A 185 -10.27 2.62 11.63
N ASN A 186 -10.65 2.48 12.91
CA ASN A 186 -11.12 1.22 13.48
C ASN A 186 -12.43 0.75 12.84
N GLN A 187 -13.41 1.64 12.64
CA GLN A 187 -14.67 1.31 11.97
C GLN A 187 -14.46 0.84 10.54
N ARG A 188 -13.56 1.51 9.80
CA ARG A 188 -13.15 1.10 8.45
C ARG A 188 -12.52 -0.28 8.45
N ASP A 189 -11.57 -0.54 9.35
CA ASP A 189 -10.89 -1.84 9.48
C ASP A 189 -11.86 -2.97 9.85
N ILE A 190 -12.75 -2.75 10.82
CA ILE A 190 -13.79 -3.72 11.22
C ILE A 190 -14.71 -4.05 10.05
N THR A 191 -15.18 -3.02 9.33
CA THR A 191 -16.09 -3.19 8.18
C THR A 191 -15.39 -3.93 7.05
N ALA A 192 -14.14 -3.56 6.74
CA ALA A 192 -13.34 -4.22 5.71
C ALA A 192 -13.15 -5.70 6.03
N ARG A 193 -12.77 -6.04 7.27
CA ARG A 193 -12.59 -7.43 7.71
C ARG A 193 -13.88 -8.23 7.68
N LYS A 194 -15.02 -7.61 8.00
CA LYS A 194 -16.33 -8.27 7.92
C LYS A 194 -16.64 -8.63 6.46
N ARG A 195 -16.58 -7.65 5.55
CA ARG A 195 -16.84 -7.86 4.12
C ARG A 195 -15.86 -8.86 3.50
N MET A 196 -14.61 -8.84 3.95
CA MET A 196 -13.58 -9.77 3.49
C MET A 196 -13.97 -11.21 3.82
N ARG A 197 -14.39 -11.49 5.06
CA ARG A 197 -14.87 -12.82 5.44
C ARG A 197 -16.10 -13.22 4.64
N GLU A 198 -17.08 -12.31 4.52
CA GLU A 198 -18.30 -12.55 3.74
C GLU A 198 -18.00 -12.92 2.29
N LEU A 199 -17.05 -12.22 1.64
CA LEU A 199 -16.67 -12.49 0.25
C LEU A 199 -15.87 -13.79 0.12
N VAL A 200 -14.93 -14.08 1.02
CA VAL A 200 -14.16 -15.34 1.04
C VAL A 200 -15.07 -16.55 1.24
N ASP A 201 -16.11 -16.43 2.07
CA ASP A 201 -17.06 -17.50 2.36
C ASP A 201 -18.24 -17.57 1.36
N SER A 202 -18.27 -16.71 0.34
CA SER A 202 -19.36 -16.65 -0.64
C SER A 202 -19.17 -17.62 -1.81
N ASP A 203 -20.27 -17.92 -2.52
CA ASP A 203 -20.25 -18.72 -3.75
C ASP A 203 -19.39 -18.11 -4.88
N ALA A 204 -19.01 -16.83 -4.78
CA ALA A 204 -18.08 -16.21 -5.72
C ALA A 204 -16.65 -16.75 -5.57
N ASN A 205 -16.27 -17.25 -4.39
CA ASN A 205 -15.00 -17.92 -4.15
C ASN A 205 -15.14 -19.43 -4.43
N THR A 206 -15.01 -19.82 -5.69
CA THR A 206 -15.16 -21.21 -6.12
C THR A 206 -13.96 -22.10 -5.75
N VAL A 207 -12.82 -21.49 -5.45
CA VAL A 207 -11.55 -22.15 -5.12
C VAL A 207 -11.07 -23.06 -6.26
N THR A 208 -11.18 -22.57 -7.50
CA THR A 208 -10.78 -23.29 -8.72
C THR A 208 -9.68 -22.59 -9.52
N LYS A 209 -9.58 -21.26 -9.43
CA LYS A 209 -8.57 -20.41 -10.09
C LYS A 209 -7.66 -19.76 -9.05
N VAL A 210 -6.97 -20.62 -8.33
CA VAL A 210 -6.16 -20.28 -7.15
C VAL A 210 -4.69 -20.05 -7.52
N PHE A 211 -3.89 -19.59 -6.55
CA PHE A 211 -2.51 -19.18 -6.79
C PHE A 211 -1.63 -20.25 -7.46
N SER A 212 -1.74 -21.52 -7.08
CA SER A 212 -0.96 -22.61 -7.70
C SER A 212 -1.32 -22.86 -9.17
N THR A 213 -2.59 -22.71 -9.55
CA THR A 213 -3.04 -22.99 -10.93
C THR A 213 -2.57 -21.93 -11.91
N LEU A 214 -2.15 -20.74 -11.44
CA LEU A 214 -1.52 -19.71 -12.26
C LEU A 214 -0.20 -20.15 -12.93
N PHE A 215 0.39 -21.27 -12.48
CA PHE A 215 1.63 -21.82 -13.01
C PHE A 215 1.45 -23.12 -13.78
N GLU A 216 0.23 -23.67 -13.79
CA GLU A 216 -0.11 -24.85 -14.58
C GLU A 216 -0.21 -24.41 -16.05
N ARG A 217 0.40 -25.20 -16.94
CA ARG A 217 0.39 -24.96 -18.39
C ARG A 217 -0.81 -25.60 -19.03
#